data_AF-A0A813ZB64-F1
#
_entry.id   AF-A0A813ZB64-F1
#
_cell.length_a   1.000
_cell.length_b   1.000
_cell.length_c   1.000
_cell.angle_alpha   90.00
_cell.angle_beta   90.00
_cell.angle_gamma   90.00
#
_symmetry.space_group_name_H-M   'P 1'
#
loop_
_entity.id
_entity.type
_entity.pdbx_description
1 polymer ?
#
loop_
_entity_poly.entity_id
_entity_poly.type
_entity_poly.pdbx_seq_one_letter_code
_entity_poly.pdbx_strand_id
1 'polypeptide(L)'
;MSYRNVMHHATHKVAMESIRSVVDSNQEAPAAKMIGDSDRHLPLVTLGDNIRVPVPLMDKYCTDPPNVLDLIIKEINGMYKIGCRGGTINRFYARNQFEKCD
;
A
#
# COMPACT_ATOMS: atom_id res chain seq x y z
N MET A 1 -26.09 -16.96 34.50
CA MET A 1 -25.23 -17.44 33.40
C MET A 1 -24.44 -18.66 33.89
N SER A 2 -24.55 -19.80 33.22
CA SER A 2 -23.88 -21.05 33.65
C SER A 2 -22.38 -20.98 33.37
N TYR A 3 -21.55 -21.26 34.39
CA TYR A 3 -20.08 -21.24 34.31
C TYR A 3 -19.52 -22.07 33.15
N ARG A 4 -20.19 -23.17 32.78
CA ARG A 4 -19.82 -24.04 31.65
C ARG A 4 -19.79 -23.30 30.30
N ASN A 5 -20.74 -22.41 30.06
CA ASN A 5 -20.80 -21.65 28.80
C ASN A 5 -19.68 -20.62 28.71
N VAL A 6 -19.37 -19.95 29.83
CA VAL A 6 -18.27 -18.97 29.88
C VAL A 6 -16.92 -19.65 29.61
N MET A 7 -16.69 -20.82 30.19
CA MET A 7 -15.46 -21.58 29.97
C MET A 7 -15.34 -22.10 28.53
N HIS A 8 -16.45 -22.53 27.92
CA HIS A 8 -16.46 -22.96 26.52
C HIS A 8 -16.15 -21.81 25.55
N HIS A 9 -16.63 -20.59 25.80
CA HIS A 9 -16.26 -19.44 24.97
C HIS A 9 -14.79 -19.05 25.14
N ALA A 10 -14.24 -19.16 26.36
CA ALA A 10 -12.85 -18.86 26.64
C ALA A 10 -11.88 -19.82 25.93
N THR A 11 -12.19 -21.12 25.86
CA THR A 11 -11.35 -22.11 25.16
C THR A 11 -11.31 -21.90 23.65
N HIS A 12 -12.44 -21.52 23.04
CA HIS A 12 -12.49 -21.18 21.61
C HIS A 12 -11.66 -19.94 21.30
N LYS A 13 -11.70 -18.92 22.18
CA LYS A 13 -10.89 -17.72 22.02
C LYS A 13 -9.39 -18.03 22.02
N VAL A 14 -8.93 -18.83 22.99
CA VAL A 14 -7.51 -19.25 23.09
C VAL A 14 -7.09 -20.05 21.85
N ALA A 15 -7.96 -20.95 21.36
CA ALA A 15 -7.69 -21.69 20.13
C ALA A 15 -7.62 -20.79 18.89
N MET A 16 -8.45 -19.75 18.80
CA MET A 16 -8.38 -18.78 17.70
C MET A 16 -7.10 -17.95 17.73
N GLU A 17 -6.65 -17.56 18.93
CA GLU A 17 -5.41 -16.80 19.09
C GLU A 17 -4.18 -17.62 18.69
N SER A 18 -4.13 -18.91 19.04
CA SER A 18 -3.03 -19.79 18.61
C SER A 18 -3.05 -20.07 17.11
N ILE A 19 -4.23 -20.16 16.49
CA ILE A 19 -4.32 -20.30 15.03
C ILE A 19 -3.84 -19.01 14.34
N ARG A 20 -4.25 -17.84 14.84
CA ARG A 20 -3.82 -16.55 14.29
C ARG A 20 -2.31 -16.40 14.32
N SER A 21 -1.66 -16.70 15.45
CA SER A 21 -0.20 -16.58 15.55
C SER A 21 0.55 -17.48 14.57
N VAL A 22 0.04 -18.69 14.31
CA VAL A 22 0.61 -19.61 13.30
C VAL A 22 0.36 -19.10 11.88
N VAL A 23 -0.80 -18.51 11.61
CA VAL A 23 -1.08 -17.91 10.29
C VAL A 23 -0.16 -16.71 10.06
N ASP A 24 0.03 -15.85 11.07
CA ASP A 24 0.87 -14.66 10.99
C ASP A 24 2.32 -15.04 10.66
N SER A 25 2.89 -16.04 11.35
CA SER A 25 4.26 -16.51 11.07
C SER A 25 4.40 -17.12 9.68
N ASN A 26 3.37 -17.86 9.23
CA ASN A 26 3.36 -18.43 7.88
C ASN A 26 3.25 -17.37 6.77
N GLN A 27 2.80 -16.15 7.07
CA GLN A 27 2.70 -15.05 6.11
C GLN A 27 4.01 -14.29 5.91
N GLU A 28 5.00 -14.45 6.80
CA GLU A 28 6.26 -13.71 6.74
C GLU A 28 7.05 -14.02 5.45
N ALA A 29 7.22 -15.29 5.10
CA ALA A 29 7.98 -15.69 3.91
C ALA A 29 7.29 -15.26 2.59
N PRO A 30 5.97 -15.45 2.41
CA PRO A 30 5.25 -14.87 1.28
C PRO A 30 5.37 -13.34 1.20
N ALA A 31 5.24 -12.63 2.32
CA ALA A 31 5.37 -11.17 2.36
C ALA A 31 6.76 -10.71 1.94
N ALA A 32 7.82 -11.35 2.45
CA ALA A 32 9.19 -11.05 2.05
C ALA A 32 9.42 -11.29 0.56
N LYS A 33 8.87 -12.38 0.01
CA LYS A 33 8.93 -12.66 -1.42
C LYS A 33 8.22 -11.57 -2.24
N MET A 34 7.03 -11.15 -1.83
CA MET A 34 6.27 -10.08 -2.51
C MET A 34 7.03 -8.74 -2.51
N ILE A 35 7.72 -8.40 -1.42
CA ILE A 35 8.56 -7.20 -1.35
C ILE A 35 9.73 -7.31 -2.33
N GLY A 36 10.45 -8.43 -2.33
CA GLY A 36 11.56 -8.66 -3.26
C GLY A 36 11.13 -8.62 -4.73
N ASP A 37 9.98 -9.21 -5.05
CA ASP A 37 9.40 -9.14 -6.39
C ASP A 37 9.01 -7.70 -6.75
N SER A 38 8.40 -6.95 -5.81
CA SER A 38 8.05 -5.54 -6.01
C SER A 38 9.27 -4.67 -6.28
N ASP A 39 10.35 -4.81 -5.50
CA ASP A 39 11.59 -4.05 -5.68
C ASP A 39 12.30 -4.38 -6.99
N ARG A 40 12.13 -5.60 -7.50
CA ARG A 40 12.69 -6.00 -8.79
C ARG A 40 11.95 -5.40 -9.99
N HIS A 41 10.62 -5.27 -9.90
CA HIS A 41 9.79 -4.83 -11.03
C HIS A 41 9.51 -3.33 -11.04
N LEU A 42 9.45 -2.69 -9.87
CA LEU A 42 9.17 -1.26 -9.79
C LEU A 42 10.45 -0.45 -9.94
N PRO A 43 10.48 0.54 -10.85
CA PRO A 43 11.67 1.36 -11.05
C PRO A 43 12.02 2.14 -9.79
N LEU A 44 13.32 2.31 -9.53
CA LEU A 44 13.78 3.22 -8.49
C LEU A 44 13.45 4.66 -8.87
N VAL A 45 12.98 5.40 -7.88
CA VAL A 45 12.51 6.78 -8.04
C VAL A 45 13.23 7.69 -7.05
N THR A 46 13.67 8.83 -7.55
CA THR A 46 14.40 9.86 -6.81
C THR A 46 13.59 11.15 -6.71
N LEU A 47 13.95 12.01 -5.74
CA LEU A 47 13.35 13.33 -5.63
C LEU A 47 13.57 14.12 -6.92
N GLY A 48 12.53 14.77 -7.43
CA GLY A 48 12.55 15.51 -8.69
C GLY A 48 12.27 14.66 -9.94
N ASP A 49 12.09 13.34 -9.82
CA ASP A 49 11.68 12.52 -10.95
C ASP A 49 10.27 12.89 -11.42
N ASN A 50 10.10 12.95 -12.75
CA ASN A 50 8.79 13.08 -13.38
C ASN A 50 8.06 11.74 -13.30
N ILE A 51 6.80 11.80 -12.91
CA ILE A 51 5.94 10.63 -12.77
C ILE A 51 4.56 10.87 -13.36
N ARG A 52 3.86 9.77 -13.63
CA ARG A 52 2.46 9.72 -14.04
C ARG A 52 1.64 9.11 -12.93
N VAL A 53 0.63 9.83 -12.45
CA VAL A 53 -0.32 9.35 -11.45
C VAL A 53 -1.65 9.05 -12.15
N PRO A 54 -2.16 7.80 -12.11
CA PRO A 54 -3.43 7.46 -12.75
C PRO A 54 -4.61 8.15 -12.05
N VAL A 55 -5.52 8.72 -12.85
CA VAL A 55 -6.77 9.31 -12.37
C VAL A 55 -7.82 8.22 -12.19
N PRO A 56 -8.50 8.13 -11.03
CA PRO A 56 -9.58 7.17 -10.81
C PRO A 56 -10.71 7.30 -11.83
N LEU A 57 -11.36 6.19 -12.17
CA LEU A 57 -12.48 6.18 -13.12
C LEU A 57 -13.63 7.12 -12.71
N MET A 58 -13.83 7.33 -11.40
CA MET A 58 -14.90 8.18 -10.88
C MET A 58 -14.61 9.68 -11.05
N ASP A 59 -13.32 10.03 -11.09
CA ASP A 59 -12.86 11.42 -11.16
C ASP A 59 -12.55 11.84 -12.60
N LYS A 60 -12.54 10.90 -13.55
CA LYS A 60 -12.23 11.16 -14.95
C LYS A 60 -13.51 11.28 -15.80
N TYR A 61 -13.57 12.29 -16.64
CA TYR A 61 -14.48 12.33 -17.76
C TYR A 61 -13.95 11.51 -18.95
N CYS A 62 -14.80 11.21 -19.93
CA CYS A 62 -14.44 10.36 -21.08
C CYS A 62 -13.25 10.90 -21.90
N THR A 63 -13.11 12.23 -21.96
CA THR A 63 -12.05 12.91 -22.70
C THR A 63 -10.86 13.33 -21.85
N ASP A 64 -10.90 13.06 -20.54
CA ASP A 64 -9.83 13.49 -19.65
C ASP A 64 -8.59 12.61 -19.85
N PRO A 65 -7.38 13.17 -19.72
CA PRO A 65 -6.16 12.39 -19.70
C PRO A 65 -6.24 11.29 -18.62
N PRO A 66 -5.77 10.07 -18.91
CA PRO A 66 -5.85 8.98 -17.94
C PRO A 66 -4.92 9.21 -16.74
N ASN A 67 -3.87 10.02 -16.91
CA ASN A 67 -2.83 10.23 -15.92
C ASN A 67 -2.52 11.72 -15.76
N VAL A 68 -2.22 12.15 -14.53
CA VAL A 68 -1.66 13.47 -14.21
C VAL A 68 -0.14 13.38 -14.19
N LEU A 69 0.53 14.39 -14.75
CA LEU A 69 1.98 14.54 -14.68
C LEU A 69 2.37 15.31 -13.42
N ASP A 70 3.29 14.76 -12.64
CA ASP A 70 3.73 15.34 -11.38
C ASP A 70 5.19 15.00 -11.08
N LEU A 71 5.73 15.56 -10.00
CA LEU A 71 7.09 15.34 -9.51
C LEU A 71 7.10 14.68 -8.13
N ILE A 72 8.14 13.92 -7.84
CA ILE A 72 8.41 13.46 -6.47
C ILE A 72 9.03 14.59 -5.66
N ILE A 73 8.35 15.02 -4.60
CA ILE A 73 8.74 16.17 -3.77
C ILE A 73 9.43 15.71 -2.49
N LYS A 74 8.97 14.61 -1.90
CA LYS A 74 9.49 14.12 -0.62
C LYS A 74 9.32 12.61 -0.53
N GLU A 75 10.22 11.96 0.19
CA GLU A 75 10.10 10.55 0.59
C GLU A 75 10.13 10.46 2.12
N ILE A 76 9.24 9.65 2.69
CA ILE A 76 9.22 9.31 4.12
C ILE A 76 8.90 7.82 4.24
N ASN A 77 9.84 7.03 4.78
CA ASN A 77 9.66 5.59 5.05
C ASN A 77 9.13 4.80 3.83
N GLY A 78 9.69 5.04 2.64
CA GLY A 78 9.27 4.36 1.40
C GLY A 78 7.94 4.85 0.80
N MET A 79 7.36 5.91 1.36
CA MET A 79 6.16 6.57 0.86
C MET A 79 6.51 7.95 0.29
N TYR A 80 5.92 8.28 -0.85
CA TYR A 80 6.28 9.44 -1.66
C TYR A 80 5.20 10.52 -1.60
N LYS A 81 5.62 11.77 -1.42
CA LYS A 81 4.79 12.95 -1.60
C LYS A 81 4.97 13.46 -3.02
N ILE A 82 3.84 13.67 -3.69
CA ILE A 82 3.79 14.03 -5.10
C ILE A 82 3.21 15.44 -5.24
N GLY A 83 3.70 16.18 -6.22
CA GLY A 83 3.05 17.42 -6.65
C GLY A 83 3.76 18.13 -7.78
N CYS A 84 3.21 19.29 -8.13
CA CYS A 84 3.69 20.18 -9.18
C CYS A 84 3.69 21.63 -8.68
N ARG A 85 3.96 22.57 -9.59
CA ARG A 85 3.87 24.01 -9.30
C ARG A 85 2.47 24.44 -8.81
N GLY A 86 1.42 23.72 -9.20
CA GLY A 86 0.05 24.00 -8.78
C GLY A 86 -0.27 23.58 -7.35
N GLY A 87 0.60 22.78 -6.72
CA GLY A 87 0.42 22.30 -5.35
C GLY A 87 0.85 20.85 -5.17
N THR A 88 0.56 20.31 -3.99
CA THR A 88 0.87 18.92 -3.65
C THR A 88 -0.41 18.15 -3.38
N ILE A 89 -0.43 16.87 -3.74
CA ILE A 89 -1.58 16.02 -3.44
C ILE A 89 -1.59 15.71 -1.94
N ASN A 90 -2.74 15.87 -1.27
CA ASN A 90 -2.87 15.69 0.17
C ASN A 90 -2.88 14.21 0.64
N ARG A 91 -1.94 13.41 0.11
CA ARG A 91 -1.76 12.00 0.45
C ARG A 91 -0.30 11.60 0.17
N PHE A 92 0.15 10.51 0.79
CA PHE A 92 1.38 9.81 0.41
C PHE A 92 1.09 8.59 -0.48
N TYR A 93 1.97 8.35 -1.42
CA TYR A 93 1.84 7.31 -2.43
C TYR A 93 2.92 6.24 -2.24
N ALA A 94 2.54 4.98 -2.41
CA ALA A 94 3.49 3.89 -2.54
C ALA A 94 4.04 3.83 -3.97
N ARG A 95 5.22 3.22 -4.16
CA ARG A 95 5.92 3.14 -5.45
C ARG A 95 5.10 2.49 -6.57
N ASN A 96 4.13 1.63 -6.22
CA ASN A 96 3.26 0.93 -7.17
C ASN A 96 2.02 1.72 -7.59
N GLN A 97 1.83 2.94 -7.08
CA GLN A 97 0.63 3.75 -7.34
C GLN A 97 0.85 4.82 -8.41
N PHE A 98 2.05 4.88 -8.99
CA PHE A 98 2.43 5.80 -10.04
C PHE A 98 3.51 5.16 -10.91
N GLU A 99 3.74 5.73 -12.08
CA GLU A 99 4.74 5.27 -13.04
C GLU A 99 5.81 6.35 -13.22
N LYS A 100 7.07 5.94 -13.26
CA LYS A 100 8.17 6.85 -13.61
C LYS A 100 8.09 7.19 -15.11
N CYS A 101 8.23 8.47 -15.46
CA CYS A 101 8.45 8.85 -16.85
C CYS A 101 9.89 8.55 -17.23
N ASP A 102 10.09 7.91 -18.39
CA ASP A 102 11.40 7.72 -19.01
C ASP A 102 12.04 9.04 -19.47
#